data_AF-A0A2J7PVM7-F1
#
_entry.id   AF-A0A2J7PVM7-F1
#
_cell.length_a   1.000
_cell.length_b   1.000
_cell.length_c   1.000
_cell.angle_alpha   90.00
_cell.angle_beta   90.00
_cell.angle_gamma   90.00
#
_symmetry.space_group_name_H-M   'P 1'
#
loop_
_entity.id
_entity.type
_entity.pdbx_description
1 polymer ?
#
loop_
_entity_poly.entity_id
_entity_poly.type
_entity_poly.pdbx_seq_one_letter_code
_entity_poly.pdbx_strand_id
1 'polypeptide(L)'
;MAHKLNIVLSQSVSSIKKCNMFFKTLNSFSYFFSASSKRMHCLDQEVKKRFPKVAPTRWNYNSRLVETICEYKFELNTMFQSIIENPDNWDNETYFAARGFLSVLQELNFNFLLAVFKDLFSVTTVLFDILQTKSNDISLCIRKVTEGKEDIAKKRENFENIFSETSSNEEIDEPQSKRLCLGNVGDVKECFRKLYYEIFDNVVNQIELRFQNLEKLKFLELINPSCSKAYEKTFPGIPFLSLKTAYGQHFNFPRLRSELNVFYFNEDLNIQNIATSKNYTHRQCTTPADKVM
;
A
#
# COMPACT_ATOMS: atom_id res chain seq x y z
N MET A 1 -11.89 6.46 1.58
CA MET A 1 -11.71 4.99 1.74
C MET A 1 -10.26 4.55 1.62
N ALA A 2 -9.46 5.16 0.74
CA ALA A 2 -8.03 4.87 0.57
C ALA A 2 -7.22 4.86 1.87
N HIS A 3 -7.40 5.87 2.75
CA HIS A 3 -6.72 5.89 4.04
C HIS A 3 -7.04 4.68 4.94
N LYS A 4 -8.30 4.22 4.91
CA LYS A 4 -8.71 3.02 5.63
C LYS A 4 -8.03 1.79 5.05
N LEU A 5 -7.98 1.64 3.72
CA LEU A 5 -7.24 0.56 3.07
C LEU A 5 -5.76 0.54 3.48
N ASN A 6 -5.10 1.70 3.48
CA ASN A 6 -3.71 1.86 3.88
C ASN A 6 -3.45 1.37 5.32
N ILE A 7 -4.31 1.77 6.26
CA ILE A 7 -4.21 1.31 7.65
C ILE A 7 -4.40 -0.21 7.73
N VAL A 8 -5.40 -0.74 7.02
CA VAL A 8 -5.73 -2.18 7.03
C VAL A 8 -4.55 -3.01 6.54
N LEU A 9 -3.95 -2.62 5.41
CA LEU A 9 -2.82 -3.32 4.82
C LEU A 9 -1.55 -3.18 5.66
N SER A 10 -1.28 -1.99 6.20
CA SER A 10 -0.12 -1.79 7.09
C SER A 10 -0.26 -2.60 8.38
N GLN A 11 -1.45 -2.60 9.00
CA GLN A 11 -1.71 -3.35 10.24
C GLN A 11 -1.65 -4.86 10.01
N SER A 12 -2.30 -5.38 8.96
CA SER A 12 -2.31 -6.81 8.66
C SER A 12 -0.88 -7.33 8.52
N VAL A 13 -0.07 -6.64 7.74
CA VAL A 13 1.30 -7.07 7.46
C VAL A 13 2.23 -6.86 8.66
N SER A 14 2.06 -5.77 9.43
CA SER A 14 2.86 -5.53 10.63
C SER A 14 2.61 -6.53 11.77
N SER A 15 1.46 -7.21 11.78
CA SER A 15 1.14 -8.24 12.78
C SER A 15 1.99 -9.51 12.63
N ILE A 16 2.50 -9.77 11.41
CA ILE A 16 3.39 -10.90 11.13
C ILE A 16 4.83 -10.45 11.37
N LYS A 17 5.51 -11.07 12.37
CA LYS A 17 6.85 -10.65 12.81
C LYS A 17 7.87 -10.57 11.66
N LYS A 18 7.86 -11.57 10.76
CA LYS A 18 8.78 -11.62 9.61
C LYS A 18 8.55 -10.46 8.64
N CYS A 19 7.29 -10.14 8.35
CA CYS A 19 6.95 -9.00 7.50
C CYS A 19 7.31 -7.67 8.16
N ASN A 20 7.05 -7.51 9.46
CA ASN A 20 7.45 -6.32 10.21
C ASN A 20 8.98 -6.11 10.15
N MET A 21 9.77 -7.18 10.34
CA MET A 21 11.22 -7.11 10.19
C MET A 21 11.63 -6.74 8.76
N PHE A 22 11.01 -7.36 7.76
CA PHE A 22 11.23 -7.03 6.35
C PHE A 22 11.00 -5.54 6.06
N PHE A 23 9.88 -4.95 6.48
CA PHE A 23 9.64 -3.53 6.26
C PHE A 23 10.60 -2.63 7.04
N LYS A 24 11.06 -3.01 8.23
CA LYS A 24 12.11 -2.27 8.94
C LYS A 24 13.42 -2.28 8.15
N THR A 25 13.82 -3.43 7.63
CA THR A 25 15.00 -3.56 6.77
C THR A 25 14.83 -2.74 5.49
N LEU A 26 13.67 -2.83 4.84
CA LEU A 26 13.33 -2.07 3.64
C LEU A 26 13.47 -0.55 3.87
N ASN A 27 12.87 -0.03 4.95
CA ASN A 27 12.97 1.38 5.33
C ASN A 27 14.42 1.80 5.65
N SER A 28 15.24 0.88 6.17
CA SER A 28 16.63 1.16 6.50
C SER A 28 17.47 1.49 5.26
N PHE A 29 17.16 0.94 4.08
CA PHE A 29 17.79 1.36 2.82
C PHE A 29 17.55 2.84 2.54
N SER A 30 16.30 3.29 2.65
CA SER A 30 15.96 4.69 2.37
C SER A 30 16.58 5.65 3.41
N TYR A 31 16.62 5.23 4.68
CA TYR A 31 17.32 5.97 5.73
C TYR A 31 18.83 6.08 5.45
N PHE A 32 19.48 4.97 5.10
CA PHE A 32 20.91 4.93 4.78
C PHE A 32 21.29 5.95 3.71
N PHE A 33 20.56 5.99 2.58
CA PHE A 33 20.87 6.95 1.52
C PHE A 33 20.54 8.40 1.91
N SER A 34 19.39 8.63 2.56
CA SER A 34 18.97 10.00 2.91
C SER A 34 19.85 10.65 3.99
N ALA A 35 20.52 9.84 4.82
CA ALA A 35 21.39 10.32 5.88
C ALA A 35 22.78 10.79 5.41
N SER A 36 23.14 10.69 4.12
CA SER A 36 24.38 11.28 3.59
C SER A 36 24.27 11.68 2.13
N SER A 37 24.63 12.93 1.83
CA SER A 37 24.71 13.43 0.45
C SER A 37 25.71 12.64 -0.40
N LYS A 38 26.81 12.16 0.19
CA LYS A 38 27.81 11.32 -0.49
C LYS A 38 27.23 9.96 -0.87
N ARG A 39 26.51 9.30 0.04
CA ARG A 39 25.82 8.02 -0.22
C ARG A 39 24.72 8.19 -1.27
N MET A 40 23.94 9.27 -1.18
CA MET A 40 22.93 9.62 -2.17
C MET A 40 23.56 9.84 -3.56
N HIS A 41 24.68 10.58 -3.64
CA HIS A 41 25.36 10.81 -4.91
C HIS A 41 25.89 9.51 -5.54
N CYS A 42 26.48 8.63 -4.74
CA CYS A 42 26.92 7.32 -5.20
C CYS A 42 25.75 6.47 -5.72
N LEU A 43 24.62 6.48 -5.00
CA LEU A 43 23.38 5.85 -5.48
C LEU A 43 22.93 6.42 -6.83
N ASP A 44 23.04 7.72 -7.06
CA ASP A 44 22.58 8.34 -8.32
C ASP A 44 23.42 8.02 -9.53
N GLN A 45 24.71 7.76 -9.31
CA GLN A 45 25.64 7.37 -10.36
C GLN A 45 25.30 5.97 -10.88
N GLU A 46 24.94 5.06 -9.97
CA GLU A 46 24.61 3.66 -10.28
C GLU A 46 23.13 3.46 -10.63
N VAL A 47 22.23 4.15 -9.93
CA VAL A 47 20.77 4.04 -10.04
C VAL A 47 20.19 5.32 -10.64
N LYS A 48 19.81 5.26 -11.93
CA LYS A 48 19.29 6.42 -12.69
C LYS A 48 17.90 6.92 -12.25
N LYS A 49 17.25 6.29 -11.27
CA LYS A 49 15.93 6.65 -10.74
C LYS A 49 16.00 6.80 -9.23
N ARG A 50 15.62 7.98 -8.74
CA ARG A 50 15.69 8.32 -7.31
C ARG A 50 14.78 7.43 -6.47
N PHE A 51 15.32 6.94 -5.35
CA PHE A 51 14.51 6.34 -4.29
C PHE A 51 13.39 7.33 -3.88
N PRO A 52 12.19 6.83 -3.55
CA PRO A 52 11.11 7.70 -3.08
C PRO A 52 11.54 8.48 -1.84
N LYS A 53 11.14 9.76 -1.74
CA LYS A 53 11.31 10.53 -0.49
C LYS A 53 10.66 9.79 0.67
N VAL A 54 11.40 9.63 1.77
CA VAL A 54 11.01 8.89 2.98
C VAL A 54 9.62 9.30 3.45
N ALA A 55 8.66 8.39 3.38
CA ALA A 55 7.30 8.55 3.90
C ALA A 55 6.80 7.22 4.51
N PRO A 56 7.44 6.76 5.60
CA PRO A 56 7.36 5.37 6.12
C PRO A 56 5.95 4.94 6.55
N THR A 57 5.00 5.88 6.66
CA THR A 57 3.61 5.64 7.06
C THR A 57 2.65 5.39 5.89
N ARG A 58 3.12 5.46 4.63
CA ARG A 58 2.27 5.32 3.45
C ARG A 58 2.54 4.00 2.73
N TRP A 59 1.49 3.19 2.53
CA TRP A 59 1.50 1.95 1.76
C TRP A 59 2.06 2.18 0.35
N ASN A 60 1.71 3.29 -0.30
CA ASN A 60 2.27 3.67 -1.60
C ASN A 60 3.77 3.96 -1.54
N TYR A 61 4.30 4.44 -0.41
CA TYR A 61 5.74 4.60 -0.23
C TYR A 61 6.41 3.22 -0.16
N ASN A 62 5.86 2.29 0.61
CA ASN A 62 6.36 0.91 0.68
C ASN A 62 6.27 0.19 -0.68
N SER A 63 5.18 0.37 -1.45
CA SER A 63 5.03 -0.15 -2.82
C SER A 63 6.17 0.33 -3.71
N ARG A 64 6.38 1.65 -3.76
CA ARG A 64 7.43 2.25 -4.58
C ARG A 64 8.83 1.81 -4.14
N LEU A 65 9.04 1.61 -2.84
CA LEU A 65 10.32 1.18 -2.30
C LEU A 65 10.63 -0.28 -2.67
N VAL A 66 9.64 -1.17 -2.57
CA VAL A 66 9.74 -2.55 -3.07
C VAL A 66 10.01 -2.56 -4.57
N GLU A 67 9.26 -1.79 -5.37
CA GLU A 67 9.47 -1.68 -6.81
C GLU A 67 10.89 -1.22 -7.15
N THR A 68 11.39 -0.18 -6.47
CA THR A 68 12.73 0.38 -6.71
C THR A 68 13.80 -0.66 -6.38
N ILE A 69 13.69 -1.36 -5.25
CA ILE A 69 14.68 -2.38 -4.87
C ILE A 69 14.62 -3.59 -5.80
N CYS A 70 13.44 -4.00 -6.26
CA CYS A 70 13.31 -5.04 -7.28
C CYS A 70 13.93 -4.64 -8.62
N GLU A 71 13.68 -3.41 -9.07
CA GLU A 71 14.11 -2.89 -10.38
C GLU A 71 15.63 -2.70 -10.42
N TYR A 72 16.24 -2.21 -9.33
CA TYR A 72 17.65 -1.85 -9.29
C TYR A 72 18.50 -2.75 -8.39
N LYS A 73 18.09 -4.00 -8.18
CA LYS A 73 18.78 -4.92 -7.27
C LYS A 73 20.24 -5.13 -7.68
N PHE A 74 20.50 -5.29 -8.99
CA PHE A 74 21.84 -5.55 -9.52
C PHE A 74 22.77 -4.34 -9.31
N GLU A 75 22.27 -3.14 -9.61
CA GLU A 75 22.99 -1.88 -9.44
C GLU A 75 23.25 -1.59 -7.95
N LEU A 76 22.27 -1.87 -7.07
CA LEU A 76 22.47 -1.77 -5.63
C LEU A 76 23.56 -2.74 -5.14
N ASN A 77 23.56 -3.99 -5.59
CA ASN A 77 24.61 -4.94 -5.27
C ASN A 77 25.99 -4.45 -5.73
N THR A 78 26.08 -3.96 -6.96
CA THR A 78 27.33 -3.43 -7.55
C THR A 78 27.84 -2.23 -6.77
N MET A 79 26.94 -1.32 -6.40
CA MET A 79 27.28 -0.15 -5.60
C MET A 79 27.79 -0.53 -4.21
N PHE A 80 27.08 -1.42 -3.48
CA PHE A 80 27.54 -1.88 -2.17
C PHE A 80 28.87 -2.62 -2.26
N GLN A 81 29.07 -3.42 -3.30
CA GLN A 81 30.35 -4.10 -3.58
C GLN A 81 31.49 -3.09 -3.80
N SER A 82 31.27 -2.04 -4.59
CA SER A 82 32.25 -0.96 -4.82
C SER A 82 32.62 -0.21 -3.54
N ILE A 83 31.66 0.01 -2.62
CA ILE A 83 31.93 0.59 -1.30
C ILE A 83 32.84 -0.33 -0.47
N ILE A 84 32.61 -1.64 -0.51
CA ILE A 84 33.39 -2.64 0.24
C ILE A 84 34.81 -2.78 -0.31
N GLU A 85 34.98 -2.69 -1.63
CA GLU A 85 36.28 -2.78 -2.31
C GLU A 85 37.16 -1.54 -2.13
N ASN A 86 36.55 -0.39 -1.78
CA ASN A 86 37.26 0.88 -1.59
C ASN A 86 37.05 1.45 -0.17
N PRO A 87 37.48 0.74 0.89
CA PRO A 87 37.16 1.11 2.28
C PRO A 87 37.74 2.48 2.69
N ASP A 88 38.90 2.87 2.16
CA ASP A 88 39.56 4.15 2.48
C ASP A 88 38.74 5.38 2.07
N ASN A 89 37.80 5.21 1.12
CA ASN A 89 36.95 6.29 0.65
C ASN A 89 35.70 6.50 1.52
N TRP A 90 35.44 5.63 2.50
CA TRP A 90 34.20 5.62 3.28
C TRP A 90 34.47 5.55 4.77
N ASP A 91 33.52 6.05 5.58
CA ASP A 91 33.59 5.85 7.02
C ASP A 91 33.25 4.40 7.39
N ASN A 92 33.70 3.97 8.58
CA ASN A 92 33.48 2.61 9.07
C ASN A 92 31.98 2.26 9.12
N GLU A 93 31.13 3.23 9.48
CA GLU A 93 29.67 3.01 9.54
C GLU A 93 29.11 2.65 8.15
N THR A 94 29.49 3.39 7.11
CA THR A 94 29.07 3.16 5.74
C THR A 94 29.62 1.85 5.20
N TYR A 95 30.89 1.53 5.50
CA TYR A 95 31.49 0.25 5.11
C TYR A 95 30.73 -0.95 5.71
N PHE A 96 30.50 -0.95 7.02
CA PHE A 96 29.79 -2.04 7.69
C PHE A 96 28.30 -2.12 7.27
N ALA A 97 27.65 -0.97 7.08
CA ALA A 97 26.29 -0.93 6.58
C ALA A 97 26.17 -1.47 5.15
N ALA A 98 27.09 -1.09 4.25
CA ALA A 98 27.12 -1.61 2.88
C ALA A 98 27.28 -3.13 2.85
N ARG A 99 28.17 -3.68 3.67
CA ARG A 99 28.32 -5.13 3.86
C ARG A 99 27.03 -5.79 4.36
N GLY A 100 26.35 -5.16 5.33
CA GLY A 100 25.07 -5.63 5.84
C GLY A 100 23.98 -5.64 4.77
N PHE A 101 23.84 -4.55 4.01
CA PHE A 101 22.84 -4.45 2.94
C PHE A 101 23.10 -5.41 1.79
N LEU A 102 24.36 -5.61 1.40
CA LEU A 102 24.74 -6.61 0.40
C LEU A 102 24.33 -8.02 0.84
N SER A 103 24.61 -8.39 2.10
CA SER A 103 24.16 -9.67 2.66
C SER A 103 22.63 -9.80 2.60
N VAL A 104 21.89 -8.76 2.99
CA VAL A 104 20.42 -8.76 2.96
C VAL A 104 19.87 -8.93 1.54
N LEU A 105 20.45 -8.28 0.53
CA LEU A 105 20.02 -8.41 -0.87
C LEU A 105 20.27 -9.81 -1.44
N GLN A 106 21.18 -10.57 -0.84
CA GLN A 106 21.50 -11.96 -1.19
C GLN A 106 20.72 -12.97 -0.33
N GLU A 107 19.99 -12.55 0.70
CA GLU A 107 19.22 -13.46 1.55
C GLU A 107 17.92 -13.94 0.89
N LEU A 108 17.77 -15.27 0.80
CA LEU A 108 16.55 -15.93 0.30
C LEU A 108 15.26 -15.39 0.92
N ASN A 109 15.25 -15.19 2.25
CA ASN A 109 14.05 -14.71 2.95
C ASN A 109 13.65 -13.29 2.51
N PHE A 110 14.64 -12.42 2.35
CA PHE A 110 14.40 -11.05 1.94
C PHE A 110 13.90 -11.02 0.49
N ASN A 111 14.55 -11.78 -0.40
CA ASN A 111 14.17 -11.89 -1.81
C ASN A 111 12.78 -12.51 -1.98
N PHE A 112 12.45 -13.55 -1.21
CA PHE A 112 11.13 -14.14 -1.20
C PHE A 112 10.06 -13.12 -0.78
N LEU A 113 10.25 -12.44 0.35
CA LEU A 113 9.30 -11.42 0.81
C LEU A 113 9.21 -10.24 -0.16
N LEU A 114 10.32 -9.85 -0.79
CA LEU A 114 10.35 -8.81 -1.81
C LEU A 114 9.46 -9.19 -3.01
N ALA A 115 9.55 -10.43 -3.51
CA ALA A 115 8.70 -10.94 -4.58
C ALA A 115 7.21 -11.02 -4.17
N VAL A 116 6.94 -11.54 -2.96
CA VAL A 116 5.58 -11.60 -2.40
C VAL A 116 4.94 -10.23 -2.31
N PHE A 117 5.65 -9.24 -1.77
CA PHE A 117 5.13 -7.89 -1.64
C PHE A 117 5.00 -7.18 -2.98
N LYS A 118 5.92 -7.40 -3.93
CA LYS A 118 5.76 -6.89 -5.31
C LYS A 118 4.45 -7.39 -5.92
N ASP A 119 4.15 -8.68 -5.76
CA ASP A 119 2.93 -9.28 -6.28
C ASP A 119 1.67 -8.72 -5.58
N LEU A 120 1.71 -8.59 -4.24
CA LEU A 120 0.62 -8.00 -3.45
C LEU A 120 0.39 -6.51 -3.77
N PHE A 121 1.45 -5.74 -3.97
CA PHE A 121 1.38 -4.32 -4.31
C PHE A 121 0.77 -4.09 -5.70
N SER A 122 0.97 -5.00 -6.65
CA SER A 122 0.38 -4.88 -8.00
C SER A 122 -1.15 -4.72 -7.98
N VAL A 123 -1.84 -5.34 -7.03
CA VAL A 123 -3.31 -5.22 -6.86
C VAL A 123 -3.65 -4.08 -5.90
N THR A 124 -2.97 -4.02 -4.76
CA THR A 124 -3.34 -3.09 -3.68
C THR A 124 -3.07 -1.63 -4.02
N THR A 125 -2.06 -1.33 -4.83
CA THR A 125 -1.76 0.04 -5.29
C THR A 125 -2.83 0.55 -6.26
N VAL A 126 -3.25 -0.28 -7.22
CA VAL A 126 -4.36 0.06 -8.14
C VAL A 126 -5.66 0.28 -7.36
N LEU A 127 -5.96 -0.59 -6.40
CA LEU A 127 -7.14 -0.44 -5.55
C LEU A 127 -7.07 0.86 -4.73
N PHE A 128 -5.91 1.20 -4.17
CA PHE A 128 -5.72 2.43 -3.41
C PHE A 128 -5.99 3.67 -4.27
N ASP A 129 -5.43 3.74 -5.48
CA ASP A 129 -5.58 4.88 -6.38
C ASP A 129 -7.04 5.09 -6.80
N ILE A 130 -7.78 4.01 -7.05
CA ILE A 130 -9.22 4.07 -7.35
C ILE A 130 -10.01 4.59 -6.14
N LEU A 131 -9.73 4.07 -4.94
CA LEU A 131 -10.42 4.50 -3.71
C LEU A 131 -10.05 5.93 -3.28
N GLN A 132 -8.95 6.47 -3.81
CA GLN A 132 -8.55 7.86 -3.59
C GLN A 132 -9.22 8.80 -4.59
N THR A 133 -9.26 8.42 -5.87
CA THR A 133 -9.78 9.28 -6.95
C THR A 133 -11.30 9.26 -7.09
N LYS A 134 -11.95 8.15 -6.72
CA LYS A 134 -13.40 7.94 -6.88
C LYS A 134 -14.12 7.77 -5.55
N SER A 135 -13.64 8.39 -4.48
CA SER A 135 -14.16 8.24 -3.12
C SER A 135 -15.65 8.55 -2.93
N ASN A 136 -16.24 9.32 -3.84
CA ASN A 136 -17.63 9.76 -3.78
C ASN A 136 -18.61 8.75 -4.40
N ASP A 137 -18.11 7.81 -5.22
CA ASP A 137 -18.89 6.72 -5.79
C ASP A 137 -18.69 5.45 -4.95
N ILE A 138 -19.61 5.26 -4.01
CA ILE A 138 -19.48 4.22 -2.99
C ILE A 138 -19.78 2.84 -3.56
N SER A 139 -20.73 2.73 -4.48
CA SER A 139 -21.01 1.49 -5.22
C SER A 139 -19.80 1.04 -6.03
N LEU A 140 -19.13 1.96 -6.73
CA LEU A 140 -17.88 1.65 -7.42
C LEU A 140 -16.79 1.24 -6.42
N CYS A 141 -16.66 1.93 -5.29
CA CYS A 141 -15.69 1.58 -4.26
C CYS A 141 -15.93 0.19 -3.67
N ILE A 142 -17.18 -0.16 -3.33
CA ILE A 142 -17.56 -1.49 -2.82
C ILE A 142 -17.20 -2.55 -3.84
N ARG A 143 -17.64 -2.37 -5.10
CA ARG A 143 -17.34 -3.32 -6.18
C ARG A 143 -15.83 -3.52 -6.33
N LYS A 144 -15.06 -2.43 -6.37
CA LYS A 144 -13.60 -2.50 -6.55
C LYS A 144 -12.88 -3.13 -5.36
N VAL A 145 -13.36 -2.92 -4.13
CA VAL A 145 -12.83 -3.61 -2.95
C VAL A 145 -13.11 -5.12 -3.03
N THR A 146 -14.30 -5.52 -3.47
CA THR A 146 -14.64 -6.93 -3.67
C THR A 146 -13.78 -7.57 -4.77
N GLU A 147 -13.66 -6.92 -5.94
CA GLU A 147 -12.78 -7.36 -7.03
C GLU A 147 -11.32 -7.50 -6.54
N GLY A 148 -10.79 -6.48 -5.86
CA GLY A 148 -9.43 -6.52 -5.31
C GLY A 148 -9.23 -7.63 -4.26
N LYS A 149 -10.26 -7.94 -3.46
CA LYS A 149 -10.23 -9.09 -2.51
C LYS A 149 -10.13 -10.41 -3.27
N GLU A 150 -10.93 -10.59 -4.31
CA GLU A 150 -10.90 -11.79 -5.15
C GLU A 150 -9.57 -11.94 -5.88
N ASP A 151 -9.00 -10.86 -6.38
CA ASP A 151 -7.71 -10.88 -7.07
C ASP A 151 -6.55 -11.22 -6.12
N ILE A 152 -6.57 -10.71 -4.87
CA ILE A 152 -5.62 -11.11 -3.83
C ILE A 152 -5.80 -12.60 -3.48
N ALA A 153 -7.04 -13.09 -3.40
CA ALA A 153 -7.32 -14.50 -3.13
C ALA A 153 -6.82 -15.41 -4.25
N LYS A 154 -6.93 -15.02 -5.53
CA LYS A 154 -6.35 -15.77 -6.67
C LYS A 154 -4.82 -15.80 -6.61
N LYS A 155 -4.17 -14.69 -6.26
CA LYS A 155 -2.71 -14.63 -6.10
C LYS A 155 -2.18 -15.57 -5.02
N ARG A 156 -3.01 -15.95 -4.04
CA ARG A 156 -2.67 -16.99 -3.05
C ARG A 156 -2.30 -18.34 -3.68
N GLU A 157 -2.79 -18.65 -4.88
CA GLU A 157 -2.48 -19.90 -5.57
C GLU A 157 -1.11 -19.87 -6.28
N ASN A 158 -0.52 -18.69 -6.43
CA ASN A 158 0.73 -18.45 -7.17
C ASN A 158 2.03 -18.77 -6.38
N PHE A 159 1.91 -19.49 -5.26
CA PHE A 159 3.04 -19.75 -4.37
C PHE A 159 4.22 -20.44 -5.07
N GLU A 160 3.96 -21.48 -5.87
CA GLU A 160 5.01 -22.27 -6.51
C GLU A 160 5.84 -21.45 -7.52
N ASN A 161 5.19 -20.52 -8.22
CA ASN A 161 5.87 -19.64 -9.19
C ASN A 161 6.79 -18.66 -8.44
N ILE A 162 6.30 -18.00 -7.39
CA ILE A 162 7.11 -17.05 -6.60
C ILE A 162 8.28 -17.77 -5.91
N PHE A 163 8.05 -18.97 -5.38
CA PHE A 163 9.10 -19.75 -4.72
C PHE A 163 10.17 -20.23 -5.71
N SER A 164 9.77 -20.71 -6.90
CA SER A 164 10.72 -21.16 -7.93
C SER A 164 11.52 -20.01 -8.53
N GLU A 165 10.89 -18.86 -8.81
CA GLU A 165 11.58 -17.64 -9.25
C GLU A 165 12.61 -17.17 -8.23
N THR A 166 12.29 -17.21 -6.94
CA THR A 166 13.22 -16.77 -5.90
C THR A 166 14.37 -17.76 -5.72
N SER A 167 14.08 -19.07 -5.76
CA SER A 167 15.08 -20.13 -5.55
C SER A 167 16.04 -20.30 -6.72
N SER A 168 15.62 -19.96 -7.95
CA SER A 168 16.47 -20.10 -9.15
C SER A 168 17.49 -18.98 -9.29
N ASN A 169 17.26 -17.85 -8.62
CA ASN A 169 18.12 -16.66 -8.67
C ASN A 169 19.27 -16.69 -7.64
N GLU A 170 19.32 -17.70 -6.77
CA GLU A 170 20.37 -17.87 -5.77
C GLU A 170 21.15 -19.16 -6.07
N GLU A 171 22.39 -19.02 -6.54
CA GLU A 171 23.39 -20.06 -6.34
C GLU A 171 23.56 -20.21 -4.83
N ILE A 172 23.06 -21.31 -4.27
CA ILE A 172 23.05 -21.54 -2.82
C ILE A 172 24.50 -21.68 -2.34
N ASP A 173 25.11 -20.57 -1.90
CA ASP A 173 26.29 -20.65 -1.03
C ASP A 173 25.78 -20.86 0.40
N GLU A 174 25.94 -22.09 0.89
CA GLU A 174 25.46 -22.56 2.20
C GLU A 174 26.30 -21.98 3.34
N PRO A 175 25.86 -20.90 4.02
CA PRO A 175 25.89 -21.00 5.48
C PRO A 175 24.66 -20.43 6.20
N GLN A 176 23.82 -19.61 5.56
CA GLN A 176 22.80 -18.82 6.28
C GLN A 176 21.41 -19.45 6.35
N SER A 177 21.07 -20.37 5.45
CA SER A 177 19.78 -21.10 5.46
C SER A 177 19.55 -21.89 6.77
N LYS A 178 20.64 -22.30 7.45
CA LYS A 178 20.59 -23.08 8.70
C LYS A 178 20.08 -22.31 9.93
N ARG A 179 20.01 -20.97 9.90
CA ARG A 179 19.51 -20.21 11.06
C ARG A 179 17.99 -20.24 11.20
N LEU A 180 17.24 -20.68 10.17
CA LEU A 180 15.78 -20.61 10.20
C LEU A 180 15.09 -21.91 10.60
N CYS A 181 15.68 -23.07 10.36
CA CYS A 181 15.02 -24.34 10.59
C CYS A 181 16.06 -25.40 10.95
N LEU A 182 15.94 -25.97 12.15
CA LEU A 182 16.58 -27.24 12.49
C LEU A 182 15.80 -28.36 11.78
N GLY A 183 15.93 -28.50 10.45
CA GLY A 183 15.13 -29.44 9.67
C GLY A 183 15.52 -29.55 8.20
N ASN A 184 15.20 -30.68 7.59
CA ASN A 184 15.53 -31.04 6.20
C ASN A 184 15.02 -29.99 5.19
N VAL A 185 15.56 -29.99 3.97
CA VAL A 185 15.17 -29.07 2.86
C VAL A 185 13.65 -29.00 2.61
N GLY A 186 12.91 -30.09 2.87
CA GLY A 186 11.44 -30.11 2.81
C GLY A 186 10.73 -29.21 3.84
N ASP A 187 11.32 -29.00 5.03
CA ASP A 187 10.76 -28.11 6.06
C ASP A 187 10.90 -26.64 5.68
N VAL A 188 11.93 -26.28 4.90
CA VAL A 188 12.18 -24.88 4.51
C VAL A 188 11.09 -24.38 3.56
N LYS A 189 10.78 -25.16 2.51
CA LYS A 189 9.71 -24.84 1.56
C LYS A 189 8.35 -24.73 2.25
N GLU A 190 8.05 -25.64 3.18
CA GLU A 190 6.81 -25.58 3.94
C GLU A 190 6.73 -24.40 4.91
N CYS A 191 7.86 -23.97 5.48
CA CYS A 191 7.90 -22.75 6.27
C CYS A 191 7.61 -21.50 5.43
N PHE A 192 8.13 -21.42 4.21
CA PHE A 192 7.80 -20.34 3.28
C PHE A 192 6.35 -20.40 2.82
N ARG A 193 5.81 -21.60 2.56
CA ARG A 193 4.41 -21.80 2.20
C ARG A 193 3.46 -21.33 3.29
N LYS A 194 3.71 -21.72 4.55
CA LYS A 194 2.94 -21.26 5.71
C LYS A 194 2.97 -19.74 5.83
N LEU A 195 4.15 -19.13 5.71
CA LEU A 195 4.29 -17.67 5.77
C LEU A 195 3.53 -16.98 4.63
N TYR A 196 3.63 -17.52 3.41
CA TYR A 196 2.92 -16.99 2.25
C TYR A 196 1.41 -16.97 2.47
N TYR A 197 0.84 -18.11 2.86
CA TYR A 197 -0.59 -18.21 3.15
C TYR A 197 -1.00 -17.33 4.32
N GLU A 198 -0.20 -17.25 5.39
CA GLU A 198 -0.46 -16.35 6.52
C GLU A 198 -0.57 -14.89 6.07
N ILE A 199 0.30 -14.43 5.17
CA ILE A 199 0.27 -13.06 4.63
C ILE A 199 -1.03 -12.81 3.85
N PHE A 200 -1.33 -13.65 2.87
CA PHE A 200 -2.50 -13.46 2.00
C PHE A 200 -3.80 -13.63 2.77
N ASP A 201 -3.92 -14.65 3.61
CA ASP A 201 -5.13 -14.92 4.40
C ASP A 201 -5.39 -13.78 5.38
N ASN A 202 -4.35 -13.26 6.05
CA ASN A 202 -4.50 -12.14 6.96
C ASN A 202 -4.90 -10.85 6.22
N VAL A 203 -4.31 -10.58 5.05
CA VAL A 203 -4.69 -9.41 4.24
C VAL A 203 -6.16 -9.50 3.78
N VAL A 204 -6.58 -10.65 3.25
CA VAL A 204 -7.97 -10.88 2.81
C VAL A 204 -8.95 -10.73 3.97
N ASN A 205 -8.68 -11.37 5.11
CA ASN A 205 -9.52 -11.28 6.31
C ASN A 205 -9.63 -9.84 6.82
N GLN A 206 -8.53 -9.08 6.83
CA GLN A 206 -8.53 -7.70 7.29
C GLN A 206 -9.28 -6.76 6.34
N ILE A 207 -9.17 -6.97 5.03
CA ILE A 207 -9.99 -6.26 4.04
C ILE A 207 -11.47 -6.57 4.29
N GLU A 208 -11.85 -7.83 4.45
CA GLU A 208 -13.23 -8.24 4.69
C GLU A 208 -13.82 -7.60 5.96
N LEU A 209 -13.17 -7.80 7.12
CA LEU A 209 -13.65 -7.26 8.40
C LEU A 209 -13.83 -5.75 8.38
N ARG A 210 -12.95 -5.02 7.68
CA ARG A 210 -12.92 -3.56 7.72
C ARG A 210 -13.86 -2.95 6.70
N PHE A 211 -14.13 -3.64 5.61
CA PHE A 211 -15.02 -3.15 4.56
C PHE A 211 -16.42 -3.77 4.59
N GLN A 212 -16.70 -4.75 5.47
CA GLN A 212 -18.03 -5.34 5.68
C GLN A 212 -19.14 -4.30 5.93
N ASN A 213 -18.82 -3.20 6.61
CA ASN A 213 -19.78 -2.14 6.91
C ASN A 213 -19.90 -1.07 5.81
N LEU A 214 -19.20 -1.18 4.69
CA LEU A 214 -19.32 -0.21 3.59
C LEU A 214 -20.74 -0.16 3.01
N GLU A 215 -21.47 -1.26 3.02
CA GLU A 215 -22.83 -1.29 2.51
C GLU A 215 -23.78 -0.37 3.29
N LYS A 216 -23.50 -0.15 4.57
CA LYS A 216 -24.24 0.79 5.42
C LYS A 216 -23.97 2.24 5.05
N LEU A 217 -22.96 2.52 4.22
CA LEU A 217 -22.61 3.86 3.75
C LEU A 217 -23.19 4.18 2.37
N LYS A 218 -23.99 3.28 1.76
CA LYS A 218 -24.66 3.52 0.47
C LYS A 218 -25.48 4.81 0.47
N PHE A 219 -25.97 5.27 1.63
CA PHE A 219 -26.68 6.56 1.75
C PHE A 219 -25.86 7.79 1.35
N LEU A 220 -24.53 7.75 1.46
CA LEU A 220 -23.69 8.89 1.07
C LEU A 220 -23.74 9.15 -0.45
N GLU A 221 -24.21 8.18 -1.25
CA GLU A 221 -24.48 8.40 -2.68
C GLU A 221 -25.58 9.43 -2.92
N LEU A 222 -26.50 9.63 -1.97
CA LEU A 222 -27.55 10.67 -2.06
C LEU A 222 -26.97 12.07 -2.28
N ILE A 223 -25.73 12.31 -1.87
CA ILE A 223 -25.08 13.62 -1.94
C ILE A 223 -24.03 13.62 -3.07
N ASN A 224 -23.92 12.56 -3.87
CA ASN A 224 -22.93 12.47 -4.93
C ASN A 224 -23.31 13.38 -6.12
N PRO A 225 -22.53 14.43 -6.40
CA PRO A 225 -22.80 15.35 -7.51
C PRO A 225 -22.76 14.66 -8.88
N SER A 226 -22.00 13.57 -9.01
CA SER A 226 -21.85 12.84 -10.27
C SER A 226 -23.13 12.07 -10.66
N CYS A 227 -24.00 11.79 -9.70
CA CYS A 227 -25.26 11.05 -9.92
C CYS A 227 -26.49 11.96 -9.94
N SER A 228 -26.35 13.26 -9.68
CA SER A 228 -27.48 14.20 -9.55
C SER A 228 -28.39 14.21 -10.78
N LYS A 229 -27.82 14.18 -11.99
CA LYS A 229 -28.58 14.15 -13.27
C LYS A 229 -29.38 12.85 -13.45
N ALA A 230 -28.92 11.74 -12.88
CA ALA A 230 -29.66 10.48 -12.86
C ALA A 230 -30.77 10.52 -11.80
N TYR A 231 -30.50 11.13 -10.65
CA TYR A 231 -31.44 11.25 -9.53
C TYR A 231 -32.55 12.27 -9.74
N GLU A 232 -32.35 13.24 -10.62
CA GLU A 232 -33.38 14.12 -11.15
C GLU A 232 -34.48 13.33 -11.88
N LYS A 233 -34.09 12.29 -12.65
CA LYS A 233 -35.02 11.44 -13.40
C LYS A 233 -35.58 10.28 -12.59
N THR A 234 -34.80 9.74 -11.67
CA THR A 234 -35.21 8.57 -10.88
C THR A 234 -34.66 8.68 -9.46
N PHE A 235 -35.55 8.91 -8.50
CA PHE A 235 -35.14 9.12 -7.12
C PHE A 235 -34.42 7.87 -6.55
N PRO A 236 -33.24 8.03 -5.92
CA PRO A 236 -32.44 6.93 -5.39
C PRO A 236 -33.08 6.26 -4.16
N GLY A 237 -33.93 5.26 -4.39
CA GLY A 237 -34.62 4.52 -3.33
C GLY A 237 -33.69 3.69 -2.43
N ILE A 238 -32.68 3.04 -3.00
CA ILE A 238 -31.76 2.14 -2.26
C ILE A 238 -30.86 2.94 -1.29
N PRO A 239 -30.16 4.02 -1.71
CA PRO A 239 -29.44 4.91 -0.80
C PRO A 239 -30.33 5.55 0.26
N PHE A 240 -31.57 5.93 -0.09
CA PHE A 240 -32.52 6.53 0.86
C PHE A 240 -33.00 5.55 1.92
N LEU A 241 -33.25 4.29 1.54
CA LEU A 241 -33.58 3.22 2.48
C LEU A 241 -32.40 2.90 3.40
N SER A 242 -31.17 2.89 2.85
CA SER A 242 -29.94 2.73 3.62
C SER A 242 -29.81 3.81 4.71
N LEU A 243 -30.12 5.08 4.39
CA LEU A 243 -30.14 6.17 5.37
C LEU A 243 -31.19 5.94 6.46
N LYS A 244 -32.38 5.48 6.07
CA LYS A 244 -33.48 5.21 6.98
C LYS A 244 -33.14 4.10 7.97
N THR A 245 -32.49 3.05 7.52
CA THR A 245 -32.08 1.94 8.37
C THR A 245 -30.91 2.33 9.29
N ALA A 246 -29.98 3.16 8.82
CA ALA A 246 -28.80 3.54 9.60
C ALA A 246 -29.03 4.69 10.59
N TYR A 247 -29.80 5.72 10.20
CA TYR A 247 -29.98 6.97 10.96
C TYR A 247 -31.45 7.40 11.06
N GLY A 248 -32.38 6.44 11.00
CA GLY A 248 -33.82 6.65 10.99
C GLY A 248 -34.39 7.56 12.09
N GLN A 249 -33.70 7.67 13.22
CA GLN A 249 -34.17 8.46 14.37
C GLN A 249 -33.78 9.95 14.29
N HIS A 250 -32.84 10.31 13.42
CA HIS A 250 -32.27 11.66 13.36
C HIS A 250 -32.86 12.53 12.24
N PHE A 251 -33.64 11.95 11.34
CA PHE A 251 -34.15 12.66 10.15
C PHE A 251 -35.67 12.59 10.04
N ASN A 252 -36.27 13.72 9.66
CA ASN A 252 -37.64 13.75 9.17
C ASN A 252 -37.63 13.33 7.68
N PHE A 253 -37.85 12.04 7.41
CA PHE A 253 -37.75 11.46 6.06
C PHE A 253 -38.65 12.13 5.01
N PRO A 254 -39.93 12.45 5.29
CA PRO A 254 -40.76 13.20 4.36
C PRO A 254 -40.13 14.53 3.94
N ARG A 255 -39.62 15.29 4.92
CA ARG A 255 -38.98 16.58 4.66
C ARG A 255 -37.65 16.41 3.91
N LEU A 256 -36.82 15.46 4.33
CA LEU A 256 -35.53 15.16 3.70
C LEU A 256 -35.70 14.72 2.24
N ARG A 257 -36.74 13.95 1.92
CA ARG A 257 -37.04 13.55 0.53
C ARG A 257 -37.36 14.76 -0.34
N SER A 258 -38.15 15.70 0.18
CA SER A 258 -38.45 16.95 -0.52
C SER A 258 -37.20 17.82 -0.70
N GLU A 259 -36.36 17.93 0.34
CA GLU A 259 -35.10 18.68 0.28
C GLU A 259 -34.11 18.07 -0.72
N LEU A 260 -33.98 16.73 -0.77
CA LEU A 260 -33.14 16.03 -1.75
C LEU A 260 -33.66 16.19 -3.19
N ASN A 261 -34.98 16.16 -3.40
CA ASN A 261 -35.53 16.44 -4.72
C ASN A 261 -35.16 17.84 -5.19
N VAL A 262 -35.35 18.86 -4.34
CA VAL A 262 -34.94 20.25 -4.66
C VAL A 262 -33.44 20.34 -4.92
N PHE A 263 -32.63 19.61 -4.16
CA PHE A 263 -31.18 19.54 -4.36
C PHE A 263 -30.79 18.93 -5.71
N TYR A 264 -31.50 17.91 -6.20
CA TYR A 264 -31.23 17.31 -7.52
C TYR A 264 -31.69 18.19 -8.68
N PHE A 265 -32.74 18.99 -8.51
CA PHE A 265 -33.25 19.92 -9.54
C PHE A 265 -32.45 21.23 -9.66
N ASN A 266 -31.79 21.70 -8.59
CA ASN A 266 -31.03 22.95 -8.61
C ASN A 266 -29.53 22.72 -8.91
N GLU A 267 -29.09 23.03 -10.14
CA GLU A 267 -27.67 22.93 -10.53
C GLU A 267 -26.74 23.85 -9.70
N ASP A 268 -27.21 24.99 -9.22
CA ASP A 268 -26.40 25.96 -8.46
C ASP A 268 -25.95 25.47 -7.07
N LEU A 269 -26.80 24.70 -6.38
CA LEU A 269 -26.47 24.06 -5.10
C LEU A 269 -25.48 22.89 -5.27
N ASN A 270 -25.45 22.30 -6.46
CA ASN A 270 -24.58 21.21 -6.84
C ASN A 270 -23.13 21.70 -7.09
N ILE A 271 -22.98 22.92 -7.64
CA ILE A 271 -21.68 23.51 -8.00
C ILE A 271 -20.95 24.11 -6.77
N GLN A 272 -21.67 24.79 -5.87
CA GLN A 272 -21.03 25.41 -4.68
C GLN A 272 -20.36 24.39 -3.76
N ASN A 273 -20.87 23.16 -3.67
CA ASN A 273 -20.27 22.09 -2.87
C ASN A 273 -19.09 21.37 -3.53
N ILE A 274 -18.99 21.37 -4.86
CA ILE A 274 -17.80 20.89 -5.57
C ILE A 274 -16.62 21.82 -5.29
N ALA A 275 -16.86 23.14 -5.21
CA ALA A 275 -15.85 24.13 -4.90
C ALA A 275 -15.38 24.07 -3.42
N THR A 276 -16.29 23.89 -2.46
CA THR A 276 -15.91 23.74 -1.04
C THR A 276 -15.19 22.41 -0.78
N SER A 277 -15.60 21.30 -1.40
CA SER A 277 -14.93 19.99 -1.27
C SER A 277 -13.52 19.95 -1.88
N LYS A 278 -13.30 20.65 -3.01
CA LYS A 278 -11.95 20.87 -3.58
C LYS A 278 -11.07 21.77 -2.67
N ASN A 279 -11.65 22.77 -2.02
CA ASN A 279 -10.91 23.67 -1.13
C ASN A 279 -10.50 23.01 0.19
N TYR A 280 -11.28 22.04 0.70
CA TYR A 280 -10.87 21.25 1.87
C TYR A 280 -9.77 20.23 1.57
N THR A 281 -9.72 19.69 0.34
CA THR A 281 -8.64 18.78 -0.08
C THR A 281 -7.33 19.50 -0.41
N HIS A 282 -7.37 20.75 -0.87
CA HIS A 282 -6.15 21.55 -1.06
C HIS A 282 -5.58 22.14 0.23
N ARG A 283 -6.41 22.47 1.24
CA ARG A 283 -5.92 23.06 2.51
C ARG A 283 -5.18 22.10 3.43
N GLN A 284 -5.18 20.79 3.17
CA GLN A 284 -4.31 19.82 3.88
C GLN A 284 -2.95 19.61 3.20
N CYS A 285 -2.67 20.27 2.08
CA CYS A 285 -1.40 20.14 1.34
C CYS A 285 -0.49 21.38 1.38
N THR A 286 -0.84 22.44 2.12
CA THR A 286 0.08 23.58 2.34
C THR A 286 0.06 24.01 3.80
N THR A 287 1.01 23.51 4.59
CA THR A 287 1.53 24.25 5.74
C THR A 287 2.70 25.10 5.25
N PRO A 288 2.59 26.43 5.25
CA PRO A 288 3.74 27.32 5.21
C PRO A 288 4.19 27.57 6.65
N ALA A 289 5.41 27.14 7.00
CA ALA A 289 6.09 27.61 8.19
C ALA A 289 7.60 27.61 7.93
N ASP A 290 8.04 28.52 7.07
CA ASP A 290 9.29 29.24 7.27
C ASP A 290 8.94 30.72 7.49
N LYS A 291 9.63 31.31 8.47
CA LYS A 291 9.55 32.68 9.02
C LYS A 291 8.55 32.86 10.17
N VAL A 292 9.05 32.89 11.42
CA VAL A 292 9.62 34.07 12.11
C VAL A 292 10.28 33.59 13.41
N MET A 293 11.62 33.54 13.46
CA MET A 293 12.54 34.27 14.35
C MET A 293 13.93 33.61 14.30
#